data_AF-A0A8K0P009-F1
#
_entry.id   AF-A0A8K0P009-F1
#
_cell.length_a   1.000
_cell.length_b   1.000
_cell.length_c   1.000
_cell.angle_alpha   90.00
_cell.angle_beta   90.00
_cell.angle_gamma   90.00
#
_symmetry.space_group_name_H-M   'P 1'
#
loop_
_entity.id
_entity.type
_entity.pdbx_description
1 polymer ?
#
loop_
_entity_poly.entity_id
_entity_poly.type
_entity_poly.pdbx_seq_one_letter_code
_entity_poly.pdbx_strand_id
1 'polypeptide(L)'
;MQSMHVRSILKTGPILSSTVDIGKTGFQLRPVAGYLSPRDFLSGLAFRVFHCTQYIRHSSDPFYTPEPDCCHELLGHMPLLANPSFAQFSQELGLATLGASDDDVQKLATLYFFTVEFGLCKQRGKMRVYGAGLLSSVSELRHAVSLSPSGEGKEKTKLKRFDPEITCQEECVITAFQNAYFYTDSFEEAKEKMRAFASKIKRPFGVRYNPYTQSVEVLSSAQKVAALVSELRGDLCIVSNALAKIREQDETVDVEGLATLLKKGIGIESGQNQGGKVDNAENSTNNN
;
A
#
# COMPACT_ATOMS: atom_id res chain seq x y z
N MET A 1 22.52 1.45 -22.62
CA MET A 1 21.18 2.05 -22.84
C MET A 1 20.36 1.09 -23.67
N GLN A 2 19.55 0.22 -23.04
CA GLN A 2 18.60 -0.61 -23.79
C GLN A 2 17.39 0.26 -24.16
N SER A 3 17.14 0.38 -25.46
CA SER A 3 15.95 1.02 -26.00
C SER A 3 14.72 0.20 -25.62
N MET A 4 13.96 0.64 -24.62
CA MET A 4 12.61 0.14 -24.36
C MET A 4 11.72 0.60 -25.53
N HIS A 5 11.57 -0.27 -26.53
CA HIS A 5 10.54 -0.08 -27.55
C HIS A 5 9.17 -0.28 -26.87
N VAL A 6 8.31 0.74 -26.92
CA VAL A 6 6.88 0.74 -26.49
C VAL A 6 6.04 -0.38 -27.15
N ARG A 7 6.65 -1.15 -28.08
CA ARG A 7 6.01 -2.19 -28.88
C ARG A 7 5.55 -3.44 -28.11
N SER A 8 5.97 -3.66 -26.86
CA SER A 8 5.62 -4.90 -26.13
C SER A 8 4.15 -4.94 -25.68
N ILE A 9 3.63 -3.84 -25.12
CA ILE A 9 2.22 -3.79 -24.65
C ILE A 9 1.23 -3.70 -25.82
N LEU A 10 1.66 -3.18 -26.97
CA LEU A 10 0.82 -2.94 -28.14
C LEU A 10 0.83 -4.09 -29.17
N LYS A 11 1.62 -5.15 -28.96
CA LYS A 11 1.66 -6.34 -29.83
C LYS A 11 0.89 -7.52 -29.23
N THR A 12 -0.43 -7.39 -29.11
CA THR A 12 -1.30 -8.56 -29.19
C THR A 12 -2.48 -8.23 -30.11
N GLY A 13 -2.55 -8.96 -31.24
CA GLY A 13 -3.77 -9.08 -32.03
C GLY A 13 -4.89 -9.73 -31.22
N PRO A 14 -6.05 -10.04 -31.82
CA PRO A 14 -7.31 -10.23 -31.11
C PRO A 14 -7.28 -11.46 -30.19
N ILE A 15 -6.82 -11.28 -28.95
CA ILE A 15 -6.95 -12.22 -27.85
C ILE A 15 -7.22 -11.38 -26.60
N LEU A 16 -8.48 -11.38 -26.17
CA LEU A 16 -9.06 -10.70 -25.00
C LEU A 16 -8.48 -11.16 -23.63
N SER A 17 -7.21 -11.60 -23.53
CA SER A 17 -6.72 -12.27 -22.31
C SER A 17 -5.22 -12.15 -22.00
N SER A 18 -4.43 -11.31 -22.69
CA SER A 18 -2.99 -11.27 -22.42
C SER A 18 -2.64 -10.36 -21.24
N THR A 19 -2.64 -10.92 -20.04
CA THR A 19 -2.07 -10.29 -18.86
C THR A 19 -0.54 -10.25 -18.94
N VAL A 20 0.09 -9.09 -18.71
CA VAL A 20 1.56 -8.94 -18.71
C VAL A 20 2.07 -8.90 -17.27
N ASP A 21 3.03 -9.77 -16.92
CA ASP A 21 3.71 -9.77 -15.62
C ASP A 21 4.76 -8.65 -15.54
N ILE A 22 4.68 -7.80 -14.53
CA ILE A 22 5.55 -6.63 -14.30
C ILE A 22 6.89 -7.04 -13.65
N GLY A 23 7.07 -8.31 -13.25
CA GLY A 23 8.37 -8.84 -12.81
C GLY A 23 8.28 -9.78 -11.61
N LYS A 24 9.18 -9.64 -10.62
CA LYS A 24 9.27 -10.55 -9.46
C LYS A 24 8.17 -10.36 -8.40
N THR A 25 7.19 -9.49 -8.66
CA THR A 25 6.15 -9.11 -7.68
C THR A 25 4.82 -9.77 -7.95
N GLY A 26 4.65 -10.50 -9.07
CA GLY A 26 3.38 -11.13 -9.45
C GLY A 26 2.28 -10.11 -9.77
N PHE A 27 2.64 -8.85 -10.02
CA PHE A 27 1.72 -7.84 -10.52
C PHE A 27 1.50 -8.00 -12.02
N GLN A 28 0.27 -7.74 -12.43
CA GLN A 28 -0.28 -8.13 -13.70
C GLN A 28 -1.00 -6.95 -14.35
N LEU A 29 -0.80 -6.73 -15.64
CA LEU A 29 -1.48 -5.67 -16.40
C LEU A 29 -2.76 -6.16 -17.07
N ARG A 30 -3.85 -5.41 -16.88
CA ARG A 30 -5.10 -5.62 -17.59
C ARG A 30 -5.45 -4.38 -18.41
N PRO A 31 -5.62 -4.49 -19.74
CA PRO A 31 -6.06 -3.36 -20.55
C PRO A 31 -7.40 -2.79 -20.07
N VAL A 32 -7.51 -1.47 -20.03
CA VAL A 32 -8.76 -0.75 -19.78
C VAL A 32 -8.94 0.37 -20.79
N ALA A 33 -10.19 0.62 -21.18
CA ALA A 33 -10.53 1.62 -22.19
C ALA A 33 -10.49 3.07 -21.65
N GLY A 34 -10.54 3.25 -20.33
CA GLY A 34 -10.60 4.56 -19.67
C GLY A 34 -10.86 4.42 -18.18
N TYR A 35 -11.47 5.44 -17.58
CA TYR A 35 -11.71 5.50 -16.13
C TYR A 35 -12.59 4.35 -15.62
N LEU A 36 -12.19 3.79 -14.48
CA LEU A 36 -12.98 2.86 -13.68
C LEU A 36 -13.51 3.56 -12.44
N SER A 37 -14.56 3.02 -11.85
CA SER A 37 -14.96 3.44 -10.50
C SER A 37 -13.80 3.18 -9.52
N PRO A 38 -13.64 3.99 -8.45
CA PRO A 38 -12.60 3.74 -7.45
C PRO A 38 -12.67 2.32 -6.87
N ARG A 39 -13.89 1.80 -6.68
CA ARG A 39 -14.12 0.43 -6.22
C ARG A 39 -13.55 -0.61 -7.17
N ASP A 40 -13.84 -0.50 -8.46
CA ASP A 40 -13.38 -1.49 -9.45
C ASP A 40 -11.87 -1.44 -9.65
N PHE A 41 -11.31 -0.22 -9.73
CA PHE A 41 -9.87 -0.04 -9.89
C PHE A 41 -9.10 -0.60 -8.69
N LEU A 42 -9.45 -0.17 -7.47
CA LEU A 42 -8.76 -0.60 -6.25
C LEU A 42 -8.99 -2.09 -5.97
N SER A 43 -10.16 -2.65 -6.28
CA SER A 43 -10.39 -4.09 -6.15
C SER A 43 -9.44 -4.89 -7.04
N GLY A 44 -9.06 -4.38 -8.22
CA GLY A 44 -8.03 -4.99 -9.07
C GLY A 44 -6.69 -5.12 -8.34
N LEU A 45 -6.27 -4.08 -7.62
CA LEU A 45 -5.01 -4.08 -6.87
C LEU A 45 -4.96 -5.18 -5.80
N ALA A 46 -6.11 -5.57 -5.23
CA ALA A 46 -6.20 -6.67 -4.27
C ALA A 46 -5.68 -8.01 -4.85
N PHE A 47 -5.83 -8.19 -6.17
CA PHE A 47 -5.39 -9.35 -6.92
C PHE A 47 -4.05 -9.13 -7.62
N ARG A 48 -3.33 -8.06 -7.27
CA ARG A 48 -2.13 -7.59 -7.98
C ARG A 48 -2.39 -7.32 -9.47
N VAL A 49 -3.62 -6.91 -9.81
CA VAL A 49 -3.98 -6.53 -11.18
C VAL A 49 -4.03 -5.01 -11.26
N PHE A 50 -3.21 -4.43 -12.13
CA PHE A 50 -3.22 -3.02 -12.44
C PHE A 50 -3.93 -2.80 -13.78
N HIS A 51 -4.97 -1.98 -13.78
CA HIS A 51 -5.70 -1.62 -14.99
C HIS A 51 -4.94 -0.52 -15.74
N CYS A 52 -4.55 -0.78 -16.98
CA CYS A 52 -3.62 0.06 -17.74
C CYS A 52 -4.27 0.50 -19.06
N THR A 53 -4.25 1.80 -19.34
CA THR A 53 -4.65 2.32 -20.64
C THR A 53 -3.60 2.02 -21.71
N GLN A 54 -4.02 1.95 -22.98
CA GLN A 54 -3.14 1.66 -24.12
C GLN A 54 -3.02 2.83 -25.11
N TYR A 55 -3.87 3.84 -25.00
CA TYR A 55 -3.78 5.01 -25.85
C TYR A 55 -2.63 5.92 -25.41
N ILE A 56 -2.12 6.73 -26.33
CA ILE A 56 -1.06 7.71 -26.08
C ILE A 56 -1.69 9.10 -26.21
N ARG A 57 -1.28 10.04 -25.34
CA ARG A 57 -1.72 11.44 -25.36
C ARG A 57 -1.51 12.10 -26.72
N HIS A 58 -2.27 13.16 -26.98
CA HIS A 58 -2.20 13.89 -28.23
C HIS A 58 -0.84 14.56 -28.43
N SER A 59 -0.29 14.48 -29.64
CA SER A 59 1.08 14.92 -29.93
C SER A 59 1.28 16.44 -29.92
N SER A 60 0.19 17.24 -29.89
CA SER A 60 0.29 18.71 -29.84
C SER A 60 0.79 19.23 -28.49
N ASP A 61 0.60 18.47 -27.42
CA ASP A 61 1.03 18.84 -26.07
C ASP A 61 1.57 17.62 -25.32
N PRO A 62 2.77 17.11 -25.67
CA PRO A 62 3.29 15.86 -25.12
C PRO A 62 3.64 15.95 -23.62
N PHE A 63 3.76 17.16 -23.07
CA PHE A 63 4.14 17.38 -21.67
C PHE A 63 2.94 17.50 -20.73
N TYR A 64 1.71 17.46 -21.25
CA TYR A 64 0.49 17.54 -20.47
C TYR A 64 -0.53 16.50 -20.95
N THR A 65 -1.24 15.88 -20.01
CA THR A 65 -2.43 15.09 -20.30
C THR A 65 -3.34 15.12 -19.06
N PRO A 66 -4.64 15.41 -19.21
CA PRO A 66 -5.58 15.33 -18.10
C PRO A 66 -5.93 13.87 -17.75
N GLU A 67 -5.71 12.94 -18.69
CA GLU A 67 -6.05 11.53 -18.55
C GLU A 67 -4.80 10.64 -18.46
N PRO A 68 -4.84 9.53 -17.71
CA PRO A 68 -3.73 8.60 -17.60
C PRO A 68 -3.56 7.82 -18.91
N ASP A 69 -2.67 8.29 -19.77
CA ASP A 69 -2.30 7.60 -21.01
C ASP A 69 -1.23 6.52 -20.76
N CYS A 70 -0.93 5.69 -21.75
CA CYS A 70 0.04 4.60 -21.64
C CYS A 70 1.44 5.07 -21.19
N CYS A 71 1.84 6.32 -21.51
CA CYS A 71 3.08 6.91 -21.02
C CYS A 71 3.08 7.11 -19.50
N HIS A 72 1.97 7.59 -18.94
CA HIS A 72 1.79 7.71 -17.50
C HIS A 72 1.88 6.35 -16.81
N GLU A 73 1.21 5.34 -17.36
CA GLU A 73 1.23 3.99 -16.79
C GLU A 73 2.64 3.39 -16.78
N LEU A 74 3.32 3.44 -17.93
CA LEU A 74 4.62 2.83 -18.13
C LEU A 74 5.76 3.52 -17.38
N LEU A 75 5.76 4.86 -17.34
CA LEU A 75 6.85 5.63 -16.74
C LEU A 75 6.59 5.94 -15.26
N GLY A 76 5.33 6.07 -14.88
CA GLY A 76 4.91 6.37 -13.51
C GLY A 76 4.76 5.13 -12.65
N HIS A 77 3.84 4.23 -13.01
CA HIS A 77 3.47 3.11 -12.15
C HIS A 77 4.39 1.89 -12.26
N MET A 78 4.72 1.45 -13.48
CA MET A 78 5.41 0.17 -13.68
C MET A 78 6.74 0.03 -12.92
N PRO A 79 7.62 1.05 -12.86
CA PRO A 79 8.89 0.92 -12.15
C PRO A 79 8.71 0.62 -10.66
N LEU A 80 7.64 1.15 -10.04
CA LEU A 80 7.35 0.91 -8.63
C LEU A 80 6.60 -0.38 -8.38
N LEU A 81 5.72 -0.81 -9.28
CA LEU A 81 5.07 -2.12 -9.15
C LEU A 81 6.07 -3.28 -9.29
N ALA A 82 7.24 -3.04 -9.87
CA ALA A 82 8.37 -3.98 -9.85
C ALA A 82 9.12 -4.03 -8.49
N ASN A 83 8.87 -3.08 -7.57
CA ASN A 83 9.41 -3.10 -6.21
C ASN A 83 8.50 -3.94 -5.28
N PRO A 84 9.00 -4.99 -4.62
CA PRO A 84 8.16 -5.86 -3.77
C PRO A 84 7.44 -5.16 -2.62
N SER A 85 8.10 -4.18 -1.97
CA SER A 85 7.49 -3.47 -0.84
C SER A 85 6.36 -2.56 -1.32
N PHE A 86 6.56 -1.86 -2.43
CA PHE A 86 5.53 -1.02 -3.04
C PHE A 86 4.36 -1.82 -3.65
N ALA A 87 4.66 -2.97 -4.27
CA ALA A 87 3.64 -3.90 -4.75
C ALA A 87 2.75 -4.39 -3.60
N GLN A 88 3.35 -4.75 -2.47
CA GLN A 88 2.58 -5.14 -1.28
C GLN A 88 1.74 -3.99 -0.74
N PHE A 89 2.28 -2.77 -0.68
CA PHE A 89 1.53 -1.57 -0.30
C PHE A 89 0.31 -1.34 -1.19
N SER A 90 0.50 -1.42 -2.50
CA SER A 90 -0.58 -1.26 -3.49
C SER A 90 -1.65 -2.33 -3.33
N GLN A 91 -1.25 -3.58 -3.05
CA GLN A 91 -2.18 -4.66 -2.78
C GLN A 91 -2.95 -4.48 -1.47
N GLU A 92 -2.32 -3.95 -0.42
CA GLU A 92 -2.98 -3.68 0.86
C GLU A 92 -4.10 -2.64 0.72
N LEU A 93 -3.88 -1.59 -0.06
CA LEU A 93 -4.94 -0.64 -0.44
C LEU A 93 -6.12 -1.36 -1.10
N GLY A 94 -5.85 -2.23 -2.07
CA GLY A 94 -6.90 -2.99 -2.73
C GLY A 94 -7.65 -3.93 -1.79
N LEU A 95 -6.94 -4.70 -0.96
CA LEU A 95 -7.56 -5.61 0.02
C LEU A 95 -8.42 -4.88 1.06
N ALA A 96 -8.07 -3.64 1.40
CA ALA A 96 -8.87 -2.81 2.30
C ALA A 96 -10.23 -2.40 1.70
N THR A 97 -10.35 -2.30 0.37
CA THR A 97 -11.62 -1.96 -0.29
C THR A 97 -12.64 -3.10 -0.34
N LEU A 98 -12.19 -4.35 -0.22
CA LEU A 98 -13.05 -5.52 -0.35
C LEU A 98 -14.05 -5.58 0.82
N GLY A 99 -15.33 -5.39 0.49
CA GLY A 99 -16.43 -5.34 1.45
C GLY A 99 -16.55 -4.04 2.25
N ALA A 100 -15.79 -3.00 1.88
CA ALA A 100 -15.88 -1.67 2.51
C ALA A 100 -17.06 -0.85 1.95
N SER A 101 -17.55 0.10 2.76
CA SER A 101 -18.57 1.08 2.35
C SER A 101 -18.05 1.98 1.22
N ASP A 102 -18.94 2.64 0.47
CA ASP A 102 -18.52 3.59 -0.56
C ASP A 102 -17.74 4.77 0.03
N ASP A 103 -18.12 5.24 1.22
CA ASP A 103 -17.40 6.29 1.95
C ASP A 103 -15.95 5.87 2.27
N ASP A 104 -15.76 4.63 2.74
CA ASP A 104 -14.42 4.12 3.04
C ASP A 104 -13.61 3.85 1.77
N VAL A 105 -14.27 3.41 0.68
CA VAL A 105 -13.62 3.29 -0.64
C VAL A 105 -13.17 4.66 -1.13
N GLN A 106 -13.95 5.71 -0.95
CA GLN A 106 -13.57 7.06 -1.34
C GLN A 106 -12.36 7.55 -0.53
N LYS A 107 -12.34 7.31 0.78
CA LYS A 107 -11.16 7.60 1.62
C LYS A 107 -9.92 6.84 1.13
N LEU A 108 -10.07 5.54 0.82
CA LEU A 108 -8.97 4.72 0.28
C LEU A 108 -8.50 5.21 -1.10
N ALA A 109 -9.41 5.73 -1.93
CA ALA A 109 -9.06 6.36 -3.20
C ALA A 109 -8.25 7.64 -3.00
N THR A 110 -8.63 8.47 -2.03
CA THR A 110 -7.83 9.65 -1.65
C THR A 110 -6.45 9.26 -1.12
N LEU A 111 -6.37 8.20 -0.32
CA LEU A 111 -5.09 7.67 0.16
C LEU A 111 -4.23 7.13 -0.98
N TYR A 112 -4.83 6.41 -1.94
CA TYR A 112 -4.15 5.98 -3.16
C TYR A 112 -3.61 7.19 -3.93
N PHE A 113 -4.41 8.23 -4.11
CA PHE A 113 -4.01 9.45 -4.82
C PHE A 113 -2.80 10.13 -4.15
N PHE A 114 -2.85 10.39 -2.86
CA PHE A 114 -1.75 11.07 -2.16
C PHE A 114 -0.54 10.18 -1.84
N THR A 115 -0.58 8.91 -2.21
CA THR A 115 0.56 7.98 -2.10
C THR A 115 1.00 7.51 -3.47
N VAL A 116 0.25 6.62 -4.12
CA VAL A 116 0.61 6.02 -5.40
C VAL A 116 0.69 7.05 -6.53
N GLU A 117 -0.16 8.09 -6.57
CA GLU A 117 -0.11 9.12 -7.63
C GLU A 117 0.83 10.29 -7.31
N PHE A 118 0.77 10.82 -6.08
CA PHE A 118 1.45 12.06 -5.70
C PHE A 118 2.33 11.94 -4.45
N GLY A 119 2.73 10.73 -4.09
CA GLY A 119 3.53 10.46 -2.90
C GLY A 119 5.02 10.75 -3.03
N LEU A 120 5.61 11.15 -1.90
CA LEU A 120 7.05 11.38 -1.74
C LEU A 120 7.62 10.47 -0.65
N CYS A 121 8.93 10.25 -0.66
CA CYS A 121 9.62 9.53 0.40
C CYS A 121 10.95 10.16 0.78
N LYS A 122 11.40 9.95 2.02
CA LYS A 122 12.76 10.27 2.44
C LYS A 122 13.66 9.07 2.21
N GLN A 123 14.67 9.23 1.37
CA GLN A 123 15.69 8.21 1.15
C GLN A 123 17.05 8.77 1.52
N ARG A 124 17.71 8.16 2.53
CA ARG A 124 19.02 8.59 3.04
C ARG A 124 19.03 10.09 3.40
N GLY A 125 17.99 10.55 4.09
CA GLY A 125 17.81 11.94 4.52
C GLY A 125 17.42 12.92 3.43
N LYS A 126 17.30 12.49 2.16
CA LYS A 126 16.89 13.34 1.03
C LYS A 126 15.46 13.05 0.61
N MET A 127 14.70 14.09 0.30
CA MET A 127 13.36 13.93 -0.26
C MET A 127 13.45 13.41 -1.70
N ARG A 128 12.61 12.43 -2.02
CA ARG A 128 12.48 11.78 -3.32
C ARG A 128 11.01 11.65 -3.67
N VAL A 129 10.75 11.56 -4.96
CA VAL A 129 9.41 11.38 -5.52
C VAL A 129 9.25 9.93 -5.92
N TYR A 130 8.06 9.37 -5.67
CA TYR A 130 7.68 8.05 -6.15
C TYR A 130 6.30 8.06 -6.82
N GLY A 131 5.43 9.02 -6.51
CA GLY A 131 4.08 9.08 -7.11
C GLY A 131 4.09 9.07 -8.64
N ALA A 132 3.23 8.26 -9.26
CA ALA A 132 3.17 8.06 -10.70
C ALA A 132 2.79 9.34 -11.48
N GLY A 133 1.81 10.11 -10.99
CA GLY A 133 1.46 11.43 -11.50
C GLY A 133 2.67 12.38 -11.50
N LEU A 134 3.48 12.36 -10.45
CA LEU A 134 4.71 13.15 -10.39
C LEU A 134 5.80 12.63 -11.35
N LEU A 135 6.01 11.32 -11.42
CA LEU A 135 7.04 10.73 -12.29
C LEU A 135 6.74 10.87 -13.79
N SER A 136 5.47 11.04 -14.15
CA SER A 136 4.99 11.19 -15.52
C SER A 136 4.73 12.64 -15.94
N SER A 137 4.80 13.60 -15.01
CA SER A 137 4.62 15.04 -15.23
C SER A 137 5.87 15.82 -14.89
N VAL A 138 6.60 16.31 -15.91
CA VAL A 138 7.85 17.06 -15.71
C VAL A 138 7.63 18.35 -14.89
N SER A 139 6.54 19.05 -15.17
CA SER A 139 6.22 20.33 -14.50
C SER A 139 5.89 20.11 -13.03
N GLU A 140 5.07 19.11 -12.73
CA GLU A 140 4.67 18.83 -11.35
C GLU A 140 5.79 18.18 -10.54
N LEU A 141 6.62 17.34 -11.17
CA LEU A 141 7.85 16.82 -10.56
C LEU A 141 8.75 17.96 -10.06
N ARG A 142 9.00 18.96 -10.92
CA ARG A 142 9.83 20.13 -10.56
C ARG A 142 9.19 20.92 -9.42
N HIS A 143 7.88 21.12 -9.48
CA HIS A 143 7.14 21.80 -8.42
C HIS A 143 7.28 21.06 -7.09
N ALA A 144 6.94 19.77 -7.02
CA ALA A 144 7.02 18.97 -5.80
C ALA A 144 8.43 18.90 -5.21
N VAL A 145 9.47 18.77 -6.04
CA VAL A 145 10.87 18.76 -5.58
C VAL A 145 11.29 20.12 -5.01
N SER A 146 10.81 21.24 -5.58
CA SER A 146 11.13 22.59 -5.09
C SER A 146 10.62 22.87 -3.68
N LEU A 147 9.61 22.13 -3.21
CA LEU A 147 9.04 22.21 -1.86
C LEU A 147 9.90 21.52 -0.79
N SER A 148 10.93 20.76 -1.19
CA SER A 148 11.79 20.02 -0.26
C SER A 148 12.59 20.96 0.66
N PRO A 149 13.04 20.51 1.85
CA PRO A 149 13.77 21.36 2.82
C PRO A 149 15.03 22.04 2.27
N SER A 150 15.65 21.42 1.26
CA SER A 150 16.82 21.92 0.51
C SER A 150 16.47 22.88 -0.64
N GLY A 151 15.20 23.18 -0.88
CA GLY A 151 14.72 24.17 -1.84
C GLY A 151 14.56 25.55 -1.19
N GLU A 152 14.86 26.59 -1.97
CA GLU A 152 14.74 28.02 -1.58
C GLU A 152 13.30 28.56 -1.66
N GLY A 153 12.29 27.67 -1.77
CA GLY A 153 10.89 28.04 -1.98
C GLY A 153 10.15 28.51 -0.72
N LYS A 154 9.26 29.50 -0.90
CA LYS A 154 8.39 30.08 0.14
C LYS A 154 7.16 29.21 0.52
N GLU A 155 6.89 28.11 -0.19
CA GLU A 155 5.68 27.28 -0.02
C GLU A 155 5.91 25.94 0.73
N LYS A 156 6.82 25.90 1.71
CA LYS A 156 7.12 24.66 2.49
C LYS A 156 5.90 24.08 3.23
N THR A 157 4.83 24.85 3.40
CA THR A 157 3.59 24.46 4.09
C THR A 157 2.78 23.38 3.38
N LYS A 158 3.02 23.16 2.08
CA LYS A 158 2.31 22.14 1.28
C LYS A 158 2.84 20.72 1.50
N LEU A 159 4.04 20.54 2.06
CA LEU A 159 4.65 19.23 2.28
C LEU A 159 4.36 18.70 3.70
N LYS A 160 3.55 17.64 3.80
CA LYS A 160 3.04 17.09 5.07
C LYS A 160 3.56 15.66 5.29
N ARG A 161 3.61 15.22 6.55
CA ARG A 161 3.84 13.79 6.88
C ARG A 161 2.60 13.00 6.48
N PHE A 162 2.80 11.85 5.85
CA PHE A 162 1.70 10.94 5.58
C PHE A 162 1.08 10.43 6.88
N ASP A 163 -0.20 10.72 7.06
CA ASP A 163 -1.06 10.21 8.12
C ASP A 163 -2.40 9.86 7.46
N PRO A 164 -2.80 8.58 7.39
CA PRO A 164 -4.02 8.19 6.69
C PRO A 164 -5.28 8.92 7.17
N GLU A 165 -5.40 9.25 8.46
CA GLU A 165 -6.60 9.89 9.01
C GLU A 165 -6.75 11.33 8.52
N ILE A 166 -5.62 12.01 8.28
CA ILE A 166 -5.58 13.38 7.77
C ILE A 166 -5.62 13.37 6.23
N THR A 167 -4.83 12.49 5.62
CA THR A 167 -4.62 12.44 4.17
C THR A 167 -5.91 12.06 3.44
N CYS A 168 -6.73 11.17 4.00
CA CYS A 168 -7.99 10.77 3.38
C CYS A 168 -9.04 11.89 3.28
N GLN A 169 -8.84 13.02 3.97
CA GLN A 169 -9.72 14.19 3.96
C GLN A 169 -9.24 15.29 3.01
N GLU A 170 -8.05 15.13 2.42
CA GLU A 170 -7.46 16.12 1.52
C GLU A 170 -8.16 16.08 0.14
N GLU A 171 -8.33 17.25 -0.47
CA GLU A 171 -8.95 17.40 -1.79
C GLU A 171 -8.00 16.99 -2.92
N CYS A 172 -8.43 16.06 -3.77
CA CYS A 172 -7.69 15.66 -4.97
C CYS A 172 -7.90 16.67 -6.09
N VAL A 173 -6.84 17.39 -6.50
CA VAL A 173 -6.90 18.38 -7.58
C VAL A 173 -6.49 17.73 -8.90
N ILE A 174 -7.37 17.73 -9.90
CA ILE A 174 -7.12 17.06 -11.20
C ILE A 174 -6.55 18.02 -12.25
N THR A 175 -6.90 19.31 -12.19
CA THR A 175 -6.63 20.29 -13.26
C THR A 175 -5.47 21.24 -12.97
N ALA A 176 -4.90 21.17 -11.77
CA ALA A 176 -3.81 22.03 -11.31
C ALA A 176 -2.87 21.24 -10.39
N PHE A 177 -1.74 21.85 -10.01
CA PHE A 177 -0.82 21.22 -9.05
C PHE A 177 -1.49 21.00 -7.70
N GLN A 178 -1.08 19.93 -7.01
CA GLN A 178 -1.68 19.58 -5.73
C GLN A 178 -1.48 20.68 -4.67
N ASN A 179 -2.50 20.85 -3.84
CA ASN A 179 -2.45 21.76 -2.69
C ASN A 179 -1.61 21.22 -1.53
N ALA A 180 -1.42 19.89 -1.49
CA ALA A 180 -0.57 19.22 -0.51
C ALA A 180 0.11 17.98 -1.10
N TYR A 181 1.29 17.68 -0.57
CA TYR A 181 2.07 16.48 -0.88
C TYR A 181 2.41 15.76 0.42
N PHE A 182 2.33 14.43 0.43
CA PHE A 182 2.56 13.63 1.62
C PHE A 182 3.80 12.76 1.47
N TYR A 183 4.60 12.68 2.54
CA TYR A 183 5.81 11.87 2.55
C TYR A 183 5.89 10.86 3.70
N THR A 184 6.56 9.74 3.44
CA THR A 184 7.00 8.74 4.43
C THR A 184 8.53 8.58 4.44
N ASP A 185 9.10 7.98 5.48
CA ASP A 185 10.52 7.60 5.50
C ASP A 185 10.79 6.29 4.76
N SER A 186 9.78 5.44 4.64
CA SER A 186 9.88 4.18 3.90
C SER A 186 8.51 3.70 3.43
N PHE A 187 8.51 2.74 2.50
CA PHE A 187 7.28 2.03 2.13
C PHE A 187 6.78 1.11 3.25
N GLU A 188 7.65 0.66 4.16
CA GLU A 188 7.24 -0.11 5.34
C GLU A 188 6.40 0.73 6.29
N GLU A 189 6.82 1.98 6.57
CA GLU A 189 6.01 2.93 7.35
C GLU A 189 4.63 3.16 6.70
N ALA A 190 4.60 3.32 5.36
CA ALA A 190 3.35 3.52 4.63
C ALA A 190 2.42 2.31 4.79
N LYS A 191 2.95 1.08 4.66
CA LYS A 191 2.19 -0.16 4.86
C LYS A 191 1.66 -0.30 6.29
N GLU A 192 2.50 -0.08 7.29
CA GLU A 192 2.08 -0.16 8.69
C GLU A 192 0.94 0.82 9.00
N LYS A 193 1.06 2.06 8.53
CA LYS A 193 0.00 3.07 8.65
C LYS A 193 -1.28 2.67 7.92
N MET A 194 -1.17 2.12 6.71
CA MET A 194 -2.32 1.64 5.96
C MET A 194 -2.99 0.44 6.62
N ARG A 195 -2.25 -0.51 7.19
CA ARG A 195 -2.80 -1.63 7.97
C ARG A 195 -3.56 -1.13 9.20
N ALA A 196 -3.00 -0.15 9.91
CA ALA A 196 -3.64 0.46 11.07
C ALA A 196 -4.89 1.27 10.71
N PHE A 197 -4.93 1.89 9.52
CA PHE A 197 -6.12 2.54 9.00
C PHE A 197 -7.18 1.50 8.57
N ALA A 198 -6.77 0.48 7.81
CA ALA A 198 -7.65 -0.57 7.31
C ALA A 198 -8.30 -1.40 8.42
N SER A 199 -7.66 -1.55 9.59
CA SER A 199 -8.27 -2.24 10.74
C SER A 199 -9.47 -1.51 11.34
N LYS A 200 -9.62 -0.21 11.07
CA LYS A 200 -10.75 0.62 11.52
C LYS A 200 -11.94 0.56 10.56
N ILE A 201 -11.74 0.05 9.34
CA ILE A 201 -12.80 -0.10 8.34
C ILE A 201 -13.79 -1.16 8.85
N LYS A 202 -15.06 -0.77 8.97
CA LYS A 202 -16.11 -1.64 9.49
C LYS A 202 -16.50 -2.67 8.45
N ARG A 203 -16.07 -3.92 8.66
CA ARG A 203 -16.54 -5.10 7.91
C ARG A 203 -16.65 -6.32 8.82
N PRO A 204 -17.62 -7.23 8.60
CA PRO A 204 -17.86 -8.37 9.50
C PRO A 204 -16.87 -9.54 9.33
N PHE A 205 -15.81 -9.36 8.55
CA PHE A 205 -14.84 -10.41 8.23
C PHE A 205 -13.45 -9.84 7.94
N GLY A 206 -12.42 -10.66 8.15
CA GLY A 206 -11.08 -10.42 7.59
C GLY A 206 -10.98 -10.94 6.16
N VAL A 207 -9.99 -10.46 5.41
CA VAL A 207 -9.65 -10.99 4.09
C VAL A 207 -8.17 -11.34 4.02
N ARG A 208 -7.85 -12.43 3.32
CA ARG A 208 -6.48 -12.82 2.98
C ARG A 208 -6.41 -13.08 1.49
N TYR A 209 -5.35 -12.60 0.84
CA TYR A 209 -5.04 -13.02 -0.52
C TYR A 209 -4.29 -14.36 -0.51
N ASN A 210 -4.79 -15.33 -1.27
CA ASN A 210 -4.10 -16.60 -1.53
C ASN A 210 -3.35 -16.48 -2.87
N PRO A 211 -2.01 -16.41 -2.87
CA PRO A 211 -1.22 -16.25 -4.08
C PRO A 211 -1.18 -17.50 -4.97
N TYR A 212 -1.45 -18.70 -4.42
CA TYR A 212 -1.42 -19.95 -5.17
C TYR A 212 -2.63 -20.10 -6.08
N THR A 213 -3.80 -19.71 -5.59
CA THR A 213 -5.07 -19.77 -6.32
C THR A 213 -5.50 -18.42 -6.89
N GLN A 214 -4.73 -17.36 -6.64
CA GLN A 214 -5.04 -15.98 -7.01
C GLN A 214 -6.45 -15.55 -6.57
N SER A 215 -6.84 -15.95 -5.36
CA SER A 215 -8.18 -15.73 -4.81
C SER A 215 -8.15 -14.99 -3.47
N VAL A 216 -9.28 -14.42 -3.07
CA VAL A 216 -9.44 -13.82 -1.73
C VAL A 216 -10.21 -14.77 -0.82
N GLU A 217 -9.59 -15.12 0.29
CA GLU A 217 -10.16 -15.93 1.37
C GLU A 217 -10.84 -15.02 2.39
N VAL A 218 -12.12 -15.25 2.63
CA VAL A 218 -12.89 -14.54 3.66
C VAL A 218 -12.72 -15.24 5.00
N LEU A 219 -12.05 -14.58 5.95
CA LEU A 219 -11.81 -15.05 7.31
C LEU A 219 -12.98 -14.65 8.21
N SER A 220 -14.08 -15.42 8.12
CA SER A 220 -15.36 -15.16 8.79
C SER A 220 -15.67 -16.07 9.98
N SER A 221 -14.80 -17.01 10.32
CA SER A 221 -15.03 -18.00 11.39
C SER A 221 -13.74 -18.44 12.04
N ALA A 222 -13.83 -18.91 13.29
CA ALA A 222 -12.68 -19.43 14.05
C ALA A 222 -12.01 -20.61 13.32
N GLN A 223 -12.78 -21.47 12.63
CA GLN A 223 -12.26 -22.60 11.88
C GLN A 223 -11.36 -22.15 10.72
N LYS A 224 -11.79 -21.13 9.96
CA LYS A 224 -10.97 -20.58 8.85
C LYS A 224 -9.71 -19.90 9.37
N VAL A 225 -9.80 -19.18 10.49
CA VAL A 225 -8.64 -18.57 11.14
C VAL A 225 -7.67 -19.65 11.65
N ALA A 226 -8.18 -20.74 12.25
CA ALA A 226 -7.35 -21.85 12.71
C ALA A 226 -6.63 -22.56 11.55
N ALA A 227 -7.29 -22.73 10.41
CA ALA A 227 -6.65 -23.28 9.20
C ALA A 227 -5.47 -22.39 8.74
N LEU A 228 -5.67 -21.07 8.67
CA LEU A 228 -4.60 -20.11 8.38
C LEU A 228 -3.45 -20.18 9.40
N VAL A 229 -3.75 -20.24 10.70
CA VAL A 229 -2.73 -20.38 11.75
C VAL A 229 -1.93 -21.67 11.58
N SER A 230 -2.58 -22.77 11.17
CA SER A 230 -1.90 -24.04 10.89
C SER A 230 -0.94 -23.93 9.69
N GLU A 231 -1.33 -23.22 8.63
CA GLU A 231 -0.45 -22.93 7.49
C GLU A 231 0.77 -22.10 7.92
N LEU A 232 0.54 -21.00 8.65
CA LEU A 232 1.61 -20.14 9.15
C LEU A 232 2.58 -20.90 10.07
N ARG A 233 2.09 -21.87 10.85
CA ARG A 233 2.95 -22.75 11.65
C ARG A 233 3.89 -23.59 10.77
N GLY A 234 3.41 -24.02 9.60
CA GLY A 234 4.24 -24.68 8.60
C GLY A 234 5.38 -23.79 8.11
N ASP A 235 5.07 -22.55 7.74
CA ASP A 235 6.07 -21.55 7.31
C ASP A 235 7.09 -21.25 8.43
N LEU A 236 6.63 -21.11 9.68
CA LEU A 236 7.51 -20.95 10.84
C LEU A 236 8.44 -22.15 11.06
N CYS A 237 7.97 -23.37 10.78
CA CYS A 237 8.81 -24.56 10.84
C CYS A 237 9.91 -24.52 9.77
N ILE A 238 9.61 -24.07 8.55
CA ILE A 238 10.60 -23.87 7.49
C ILE A 238 11.67 -22.87 7.94
N VAL A 239 11.25 -21.73 8.50
CA VAL A 239 12.17 -20.71 9.04
C VAL A 239 13.05 -21.30 10.14
N SER A 240 12.45 -22.02 11.10
CA SER A 240 13.18 -22.64 12.20
C SER A 240 14.21 -23.66 11.72
N ASN A 241 13.85 -24.51 10.74
CA ASN A 241 14.77 -25.49 10.15
C ASN A 241 15.91 -24.80 9.38
N ALA A 242 15.63 -23.71 8.68
CA ALA A 242 16.67 -22.93 7.99
C ALA A 242 17.64 -22.30 8.99
N LEU A 243 17.14 -21.72 10.08
CA LEU A 243 17.98 -21.14 11.14
C LEU A 243 18.87 -22.19 11.81
N ALA A 244 18.35 -23.39 12.07
CA ALA A 244 19.14 -24.49 12.62
C ALA A 244 20.32 -24.85 11.70
N LYS A 245 20.07 -25.01 10.40
CA LYS A 245 21.12 -25.30 9.40
C LYS A 245 22.15 -24.19 9.27
N ILE A 246 21.72 -22.93 9.32
CA ILE A 246 22.62 -21.78 9.23
C ILE A 246 23.52 -21.74 10.48
N ARG A 247 22.97 -21.97 11.67
CA ARG A 247 23.74 -21.98 12.92
C ARG A 247 24.82 -23.07 12.95
N GLU A 248 24.60 -24.21 12.30
CA GLU A 248 25.61 -25.27 12.13
C GLU A 248 26.78 -24.84 11.23
N GLN A 249 26.59 -23.84 10.38
CA GLN A 249 27.58 -23.35 9.41
C GLN A 249 28.21 -22.01 9.81
N ASP A 250 27.50 -21.20 10.59
CA ASP A 250 27.91 -19.88 11.04
C ASP A 250 27.37 -19.61 12.46
N GLU A 251 28.27 -19.67 13.45
CA GLU A 251 27.96 -19.44 14.85
C GLU A 251 27.63 -17.98 15.18
N THR A 252 27.84 -17.04 14.24
CA THR A 252 27.62 -15.60 14.47
C THR A 252 26.18 -15.15 14.22
N VAL A 253 25.31 -16.05 13.75
CA VAL A 253 23.92 -15.70 13.44
C VAL A 253 23.08 -15.49 14.70
N ASP A 254 22.48 -14.30 14.80
CA ASP A 254 21.59 -13.89 15.89
C ASP A 254 20.20 -14.55 15.77
N VAL A 255 20.12 -15.81 16.17
CA VAL A 255 18.88 -16.59 16.18
C VAL A 255 17.84 -16.00 17.15
N GLU A 256 18.28 -15.38 18.25
CA GLU A 256 17.41 -14.87 19.30
C GLU A 256 16.75 -13.55 18.89
N GLY A 257 17.47 -12.68 18.17
CA GLY A 257 16.92 -11.51 17.51
C GLY A 257 15.89 -11.87 16.44
N LEU A 258 16.15 -12.90 15.63
CA LEU A 258 15.21 -13.39 14.61
C LEU A 258 13.95 -14.00 15.24
N ALA A 259 14.09 -14.76 16.33
CA ALA A 259 12.94 -15.28 17.08
C ALA A 259 12.09 -14.15 17.72
N THR A 260 12.73 -13.06 18.14
CA THR A 260 12.05 -11.89 18.71
C THR A 260 11.21 -11.15 17.67
N LEU A 261 11.68 -11.05 16.41
CA LEU A 261 10.89 -10.48 15.31
C LEU A 261 9.58 -11.23 15.08
N LEU A 262 9.59 -12.56 15.20
CA LEU A 262 8.39 -13.40 15.05
C LEU A 262 7.36 -13.12 16.16
N LYS A 263 7.81 -12.90 17.40
CA LYS A 263 6.91 -12.62 18.53
C LYS A 263 6.28 -11.23 18.45
N LYS A 264 7.03 -10.22 18.00
CA LYS A 264 6.56 -8.82 17.91
C LYS A 264 5.41 -8.65 16.90
N GLY A 265 5.36 -9.46 15.85
CA GLY A 265 4.32 -9.38 14.81
C GLY A 265 2.95 -9.93 15.23
N ILE A 266 2.83 -10.67 16.33
CA ILE A 266 1.62 -11.42 16.72
C ILE A 266 0.89 -10.74 17.91
N GLY A 267 1.18 -9.47 18.22
CA GLY A 267 0.57 -8.78 19.37
C GLY A 267 -0.96 -8.73 19.32
N ILE A 268 -1.62 -9.74 19.88
CA ILE A 268 -3.05 -9.75 20.19
C ILE A 268 -3.16 -9.12 21.58
N GLU A 269 -3.70 -7.91 21.66
CA GLU A 269 -4.06 -7.33 22.95
C GLU A 269 -5.17 -8.20 23.57
N SER A 270 -4.79 -9.04 24.54
CA SER A 270 -5.74 -9.73 25.40
C SER A 270 -6.38 -8.68 26.30
N GLY A 271 -7.62 -8.29 25.98
CA GLY A 271 -8.42 -7.41 26.83
C GLY A 271 -8.59 -8.02 28.22
N GLN A 272 -7.81 -7.53 29.18
CA GLN A 272 -8.08 -7.78 30.60
C GLN A 272 -9.26 -6.91 31.02
N ASN A 273 -10.39 -7.59 31.20
CA ASN A 273 -11.59 -7.11 31.84
C ASN A 273 -11.22 -6.63 33.27
N GLN A 274 -11.25 -5.32 33.52
CA GLN A 274 -11.12 -4.78 34.88
C GLN A 274 -12.37 -5.19 35.66
N GLY A 275 -12.25 -6.24 36.47
CA GLY A 275 -13.22 -6.57 37.50
C GLY A 275 -13.22 -5.48 38.56
N GLY A 276 -14.29 -4.67 38.58
CA GLY A 276 -14.55 -3.73 39.65
C GLY A 276 -14.68 -4.46 40.97
N LYS A 277 -13.75 -4.20 41.89
CA LYS A 277 -13.96 -4.43 43.32
C LYS A 277 -15.03 -3.43 43.77
N VAL A 278 -16.22 -3.94 44.04
CA VAL A 278 -17.20 -3.26 44.90
C VAL A 278 -16.80 -3.60 46.34
N ASP A 279 -16.04 -2.71 46.97
CA ASP A 279 -15.81 -2.77 48.41
C ASP A 279 -17.07 -2.23 49.12
N ASN A 280 -17.78 -3.15 49.78
CA ASN A 280 -18.85 -2.87 50.73
C ASN A 280 -18.28 -2.87 52.16
N ALA A 281 -18.92 -2.09 53.04
CA ALA A 281 -18.74 -1.98 54.51
C ALA A 281 -17.51 -1.17 54.95
N GLU A 282 -17.56 -0.24 55.91
CA GLU A 282 -18.51 0.00 57.01
C GLU A 282 -18.21 1.41 57.57
N ASN A 283 -19.24 2.24 57.75
CA ASN A 283 -19.11 3.53 58.42
C ASN A 283 -19.55 3.37 59.88
N SER A 284 -18.59 3.09 60.76
CA SER A 284 -18.79 3.11 62.22
C SER A 284 -18.49 4.51 62.75
N THR A 285 -19.55 5.30 62.96
CA THR A 285 -19.54 6.47 63.85
C THR A 285 -19.36 6.01 65.29
N ASN A 286 -18.32 6.50 65.97
CA ASN A 286 -18.20 6.43 67.43
C ASN A 286 -17.56 7.72 67.98
N ASN A 287 -18.29 8.35 68.91
CA ASN A 287 -17.86 9.18 70.05
C ASN A 287 -16.82 10.30 69.85
N ASN A 288 -17.27 11.56 69.78
CA ASN A 288 -17.31 12.55 70.88
C ASN A 288 -17.80 13.91 70.37
#